data_AF-A0A6D0I6C2-F1
#
_entry.id   AF-A0A6D0I6C2-F1
#
_cell.length_a   1.000
_cell.length_b   1.000
_cell.length_c   1.000
_cell.angle_alpha   90.00
_cell.angle_beta   90.00
_cell.angle_gamma   90.00
#
_symmetry.space_group_name_H-M   'P 1'
#
loop_
_entity.id
_entity.type
_entity.pdbx_description
1 polymer ?
#
loop_
_entity_poly.entity_id
_entity_poly.type
_entity_poly.pdbx_seq_one_letter_code
_entity_poly.pdbx_strand_id
1 'polypeptide(L)'
;MTQLINHTSAHYSDDGKNYLDSILWHMNAAARARTRSTYCPPPKNTDVVVIAKPEHVAVIRPAEITSGTAKTHTGVVIKNTGERTVKLRETATAWSAGVRENYDKKTGYRLGASGSTRLLLDTVKPIRKKGKK
;
A
#
# COMPACT_ATOMS: atom_id res chain seq x y z
N MET A 1 -28.00 -36.91 -28.95
CA MET A 1 -27.08 -37.02 -27.79
C MET A 1 -26.03 -35.94 -27.92
N THR A 2 -26.12 -34.88 -27.13
CA THR A 2 -25.20 -33.74 -27.19
C THR A 2 -24.18 -33.88 -26.07
N GLN A 3 -22.93 -34.23 -26.41
CA GLN A 3 -21.85 -34.34 -25.44
C GLN A 3 -21.37 -32.91 -25.09
N LEU A 4 -21.51 -32.51 -23.83
CA LEU A 4 -20.95 -31.27 -23.30
C LEU A 4 -19.44 -31.46 -23.10
N ILE A 5 -18.64 -30.75 -23.90
CA ILE A 5 -17.18 -30.71 -23.74
C ILE A 5 -16.89 -29.86 -22.50
N ASN A 6 -16.63 -30.52 -21.38
CA ASN A 6 -16.11 -29.84 -20.20
C ASN A 6 -14.70 -29.34 -20.53
N HIS A 7 -14.56 -28.03 -20.74
CA HIS A 7 -13.25 -27.40 -20.81
C HIS A 7 -12.61 -27.48 -19.42
N THR A 8 -11.74 -28.48 -19.20
CA THR A 8 -10.87 -28.51 -18.03
C THR A 8 -10.04 -27.23 -18.06
N SER A 9 -10.25 -26.34 -17.08
CA SER A 9 -9.44 -25.13 -16.91
C SER A 9 -7.98 -25.56 -16.84
N ALA A 10 -7.17 -25.15 -17.82
CA ALA A 10 -5.75 -25.41 -17.82
C ALA A 10 -5.15 -24.65 -16.62
N HIS A 11 -4.90 -25.38 -15.53
CA HIS A 11 -4.15 -24.85 -14.41
C HIS A 11 -2.75 -24.53 -14.91
N TYR A 12 -2.45 -23.24 -15.06
CA TYR A 12 -1.08 -22.81 -15.33
C TYR A 12 -0.27 -23.02 -14.05
N SER A 13 0.53 -24.09 -14.03
CA SER A 13 1.48 -24.33 -12.95
C SER A 13 2.63 -23.34 -13.05
N ASP A 14 2.78 -22.48 -12.05
CA ASP A 14 3.97 -21.65 -11.89
C ASP A 14 5.14 -22.55 -11.48
N ASP A 15 6.17 -22.63 -12.31
CA ASP A 15 7.35 -23.45 -12.05
C ASP A 15 8.39 -22.73 -11.19
N GLY A 16 8.08 -21.53 -10.67
CA GLY A 16 8.88 -20.82 -9.67
C GLY A 16 10.21 -20.29 -10.20
N LYS A 17 10.36 -20.20 -11.52
CA LYS A 17 11.58 -19.69 -12.17
C LYS A 17 11.42 -18.22 -12.54
N ASN A 18 12.53 -17.51 -12.50
CA ASN A 18 12.63 -16.16 -13.01
C ASN A 18 12.91 -16.20 -14.52
N TYR A 19 11.92 -15.76 -15.30
CA TYR A 19 11.98 -15.69 -16.77
C TYR A 19 12.33 -14.29 -17.30
N LEU A 20 12.56 -13.31 -16.43
CA LEU A 20 12.73 -11.92 -16.85
C LEU A 20 13.82 -11.78 -17.92
N ASP A 21 14.99 -12.39 -17.68
CA ASP A 21 16.12 -12.28 -18.59
C ASP A 21 15.88 -13.01 -19.91
N SER A 22 15.21 -14.16 -19.89
CA SER A 22 14.91 -14.91 -21.11
C SER A 22 13.83 -14.23 -21.94
N ILE A 23 12.80 -13.67 -21.30
CA ILE A 23 11.77 -12.87 -21.98
C ILE A 23 12.39 -11.64 -22.64
N LEU A 24 13.20 -10.87 -21.90
CA LEU A 24 13.90 -9.71 -22.46
C LEU A 24 14.85 -10.09 -23.60
N TRP A 25 15.49 -11.26 -23.51
CA TRP A 25 16.27 -11.78 -24.63
C TRP A 25 15.40 -12.04 -25.86
N HIS A 26 14.27 -12.74 -25.75
CA HIS A 26 13.41 -13.00 -26.90
C HIS A 26 12.78 -11.73 -27.48
N MET A 27 12.34 -10.80 -26.63
CA MET A 27 11.76 -9.53 -27.06
C MET A 27 12.72 -8.71 -27.92
N ASN A 28 14.01 -8.74 -27.59
CA ASN A 28 15.03 -7.98 -28.31
C ASN A 28 15.72 -8.80 -29.43
N ALA A 29 15.16 -9.95 -29.82
CA ALA A 29 15.75 -10.83 -30.85
C ALA A 29 15.85 -10.15 -32.23
N ALA A 30 14.82 -9.41 -32.64
CA ALA A 30 14.81 -8.73 -33.95
C ALA A 30 15.89 -7.64 -34.05
N ALA A 31 16.17 -6.91 -32.96
CA ALA A 31 17.25 -5.92 -32.94
C ALA A 31 18.63 -6.60 -33.00
N ARG A 32 18.79 -7.73 -32.31
CA ARG A 32 20.02 -8.53 -32.36
C ARG A 32 20.27 -9.14 -33.74
N ALA A 33 19.23 -9.61 -34.43
CA ALA A 33 19.36 -10.16 -35.78
C ALA A 33 19.74 -9.09 -36.84
N ARG A 34 19.33 -7.84 -36.62
CA ARG A 34 19.62 -6.71 -37.54
C ARG A 34 21.02 -6.12 -37.32
N THR A 35 21.53 -6.20 -36.10
CA THR A 35 22.89 -5.76 -35.81
C THR A 35 23.83 -6.91 -36.14
N ARG A 36 24.94 -6.64 -36.84
CA ARG A 36 25.98 -7.67 -37.13
C ARG A 36 26.77 -8.06 -35.86
N SER A 37 26.14 -8.00 -34.70
CA SER A 37 26.71 -8.35 -33.41
C SER A 37 26.91 -9.87 -33.31
N THR A 38 27.89 -10.28 -32.52
CA THR A 38 28.15 -11.69 -32.27
C THR A 38 26.93 -12.35 -31.63
N TYR A 39 26.54 -13.53 -32.14
CA TYR A 39 25.42 -14.28 -31.57
C TYR A 39 25.67 -14.58 -30.08
N CYS A 40 24.70 -14.18 -29.24
CA CYS A 40 24.71 -14.43 -27.81
C CYS A 40 23.47 -15.27 -27.47
N PRO A 41 23.62 -16.52 -26.97
CA PRO A 41 22.49 -17.40 -26.70
C PRO A 41 21.58 -16.84 -25.59
N PRO A 42 20.31 -17.29 -25.52
CA PRO A 42 19.39 -16.87 -24.48
C PRO A 42 19.90 -17.27 -23.08
N PRO A 43 19.77 -16.41 -22.07
CA PRO A 43 20.08 -16.74 -20.69
C PRO A 43 19.13 -17.84 -20.19
N LYS A 44 19.66 -18.73 -19.33
CA LYS A 44 18.87 -19.77 -18.69
C LYS A 44 17.99 -19.15 -17.60
N ASN A 45 16.77 -19.64 -17.47
CA ASN A 45 15.88 -19.22 -16.40
C ASN A 45 16.50 -19.66 -15.06
N THR A 46 16.60 -18.74 -14.13
CA THR A 46 17.14 -19.03 -12.79
C THR A 46 16.00 -19.32 -11.84
N ASP A 47 16.21 -20.21 -10.88
CA ASP A 47 15.24 -20.35 -9.79
C ASP A 47 15.09 -18.99 -9.09
N VAL A 48 13.87 -18.62 -8.71
CA VAL A 48 13.69 -17.43 -7.87
C VAL A 48 14.41 -17.76 -6.56
N VAL A 49 15.57 -17.12 -6.34
CA VAL A 49 16.23 -17.17 -5.04
C VAL A 49 15.20 -16.64 -4.06
N VAL A 50 14.57 -17.53 -3.32
CA VAL A 50 13.83 -17.18 -2.12
C VAL A 50 14.91 -16.63 -1.21
N ILE A 51 15.17 -15.32 -1.32
CA ILE A 51 15.80 -14.57 -0.26
C ILE A 51 14.94 -14.94 0.92
N ALA A 52 15.47 -15.84 1.78
CA ALA A 52 14.75 -16.37 2.91
C ALA A 52 14.03 -15.18 3.50
N LYS A 53 12.68 -15.24 3.50
CA LYS A 53 11.82 -14.19 4.04
C LYS A 53 12.60 -13.63 5.21
N PRO A 54 13.07 -12.37 5.17
CA PRO A 54 13.99 -11.90 6.20
C PRO A 54 13.30 -12.33 7.47
N GLU A 55 13.96 -13.22 8.23
CA GLU A 55 13.37 -13.75 9.43
C GLU A 55 12.80 -12.50 10.10
N HIS A 56 11.56 -12.56 10.57
CA HIS A 56 11.14 -11.52 11.48
C HIS A 56 12.07 -11.72 12.68
N VAL A 57 13.29 -11.19 12.59
CA VAL A 57 14.09 -10.75 13.69
C VAL A 57 13.05 -9.98 14.44
N ALA A 58 12.63 -10.56 15.55
CA ALA A 58 11.89 -9.85 16.54
C ALA A 58 12.83 -8.71 16.88
N VAL A 59 12.70 -7.61 16.12
CA VAL A 59 13.04 -6.29 16.55
C VAL A 59 12.31 -6.26 17.87
N ILE A 60 13.08 -6.42 18.94
CA ILE A 60 12.64 -6.22 20.32
C ILE A 60 11.75 -5.01 20.20
N ARG A 61 10.43 -5.18 20.24
CA ARG A 61 9.52 -4.08 19.94
C ARG A 61 9.86 -3.05 21.01
N PRO A 62 10.50 -1.91 20.70
CA PRO A 62 10.33 -0.81 21.59
C PRO A 62 8.84 -0.51 21.45
N ALA A 63 8.09 -0.68 22.53
CA ALA A 63 6.75 -0.15 22.58
C ALA A 63 6.80 1.30 22.02
N GLU A 64 5.95 1.57 21.02
CA GLU A 64 5.83 2.84 20.28
C GLU A 64 6.89 3.17 19.20
N ILE A 65 6.89 2.45 18.07
CA ILE A 65 7.22 3.11 16.79
C ILE A 65 5.91 3.47 16.10
N THR A 66 5.29 4.58 16.54
CA THR A 66 4.32 5.28 15.71
C THR A 66 5.12 6.21 14.80
N SER A 67 5.63 5.72 13.67
CA SER A 67 6.30 6.53 12.64
C SER A 67 5.31 7.41 11.85
N GLY A 68 4.27 7.88 12.54
CA GLY A 68 3.31 8.84 12.04
C GLY A 68 3.60 10.20 12.66
N THR A 69 3.62 11.23 11.84
CA THR A 69 3.66 12.64 12.26
C THR A 69 2.77 12.87 13.49
N ALA A 70 3.33 13.50 14.53
CA ALA A 70 2.70 13.59 15.85
C ALA A 70 1.26 14.15 15.77
N LYS A 71 0.33 13.46 16.43
CA LYS A 71 -1.04 13.93 16.60
C LYS A 71 -1.06 15.01 17.68
N THR A 72 -1.69 16.14 17.38
CA THR A 72 -1.70 17.34 18.24
C THR A 72 -3.04 17.56 18.91
N HIS A 73 -4.13 17.04 18.34
CA HIS A 73 -5.49 17.30 18.79
C HIS A 73 -6.31 16.00 18.87
N THR A 74 -7.43 16.03 19.57
CA THR A 74 -8.49 15.01 19.54
C THR A 74 -9.78 15.66 19.08
N GLY A 75 -10.63 14.92 18.36
CA GLY A 75 -11.96 15.39 18.00
C GLY A 75 -12.90 14.21 17.73
N VAL A 76 -14.19 14.49 17.63
CA VAL A 76 -15.24 13.49 17.35
C VAL A 76 -15.62 13.57 15.88
N VAL A 77 -15.58 12.43 15.20
CA VAL A 77 -16.00 12.27 13.81
C VAL A 77 -17.31 11.49 13.78
N ILE A 78 -18.31 12.03 13.09
CA ILE A 78 -19.55 11.31 12.77
C ILE A 78 -19.27 10.47 11.53
N LYS A 79 -19.37 9.15 11.64
CA LYS A 79 -19.33 8.20 10.51
C LYS A 79 -20.70 7.54 10.35
N ASN A 80 -20.89 6.80 9.27
CA ASN A 80 -22.10 6.00 9.10
C ASN A 80 -22.31 4.97 10.22
N THR A 81 -21.22 4.51 10.85
CA THR A 81 -21.24 3.59 12.00
C THR A 81 -21.50 4.29 13.34
N GLY A 82 -21.70 5.61 13.34
CA GLY A 82 -21.84 6.43 14.54
C GLY A 82 -20.63 7.32 14.82
N GLU A 83 -20.65 7.94 16.00
CA GLU A 83 -19.62 8.86 16.48
C GLU A 83 -18.36 8.13 16.93
N ARG A 84 -17.19 8.67 16.55
CA ARG A 84 -15.90 8.12 16.92
C ARG A 84 -14.91 9.22 17.30
N THR A 85 -14.33 9.09 18.48
CA THR A 85 -13.22 9.94 18.92
C THR A 85 -11.92 9.54 18.23
N VAL A 86 -11.25 10.50 17.59
CA VAL A 86 -10.01 10.29 16.83
C VAL A 86 -8.93 11.28 17.26
N LYS A 87 -7.67 10.84 17.15
CA LYS A 87 -6.50 11.73 17.29
C LYS A 87 -6.17 12.35 15.93
N LEU A 88 -6.08 13.67 15.91
CA LEU A 88 -5.91 14.49 14.74
C LEU A 88 -4.52 15.14 14.74
N ARG A 89 -3.94 15.23 13.55
CA ARG A 89 -2.82 16.13 13.29
C ARG A 89 -3.38 17.40 12.68
N GLU A 90 -2.92 18.52 13.21
CA GLU A 90 -3.15 19.81 12.59
C GLU A 90 -2.24 19.99 11.37
N THR A 91 -2.84 20.32 10.23
CA THR A 91 -2.15 20.78 9.02
C THR A 91 -2.63 22.20 8.69
N ALA A 92 -1.99 22.91 7.77
CA ALA A 92 -2.36 24.29 7.40
C ALA A 92 -3.86 24.42 7.06
N THR A 93 -4.39 23.50 6.26
CA THR A 93 -5.77 23.56 5.74
C THR A 93 -6.71 22.49 6.31
N ALA A 94 -6.18 21.46 6.98
CA ALA A 94 -6.95 20.28 7.32
C ALA A 94 -6.58 19.64 8.67
N TRP A 95 -7.53 18.92 9.22
CA TRP A 95 -7.38 17.98 10.34
C TRP A 95 -7.18 16.57 9.81
N SER A 96 -6.00 15.98 10.03
CA SER A 96 -5.64 14.66 9.50
C SER A 96 -5.74 13.58 10.59
N ALA A 97 -6.75 12.72 10.50
CA ALA A 97 -6.87 11.53 11.36
C ALA A 97 -5.93 10.41 10.91
N GLY A 98 -5.71 10.25 9.60
CA GLY A 98 -4.80 9.28 9.01
C GLY A 98 -4.36 9.70 7.60
N VAL A 99 -3.68 8.81 6.88
CA VAL A 99 -3.19 9.10 5.51
C VAL A 99 -4.34 9.40 4.54
N ARG A 100 -5.45 8.65 4.66
CA ARG A 100 -6.63 8.75 3.77
C ARG A 100 -7.83 9.47 4.40
N GLU A 101 -7.64 10.06 5.58
CA GLU A 101 -8.73 10.62 6.38
C GLU A 101 -8.36 12.03 6.83
N ASN A 102 -8.78 13.00 6.02
CA ASN A 102 -8.50 14.43 6.17
C ASN A 102 -9.81 15.21 6.17
N TYR A 103 -9.94 16.17 7.07
CA TYR A 103 -11.13 17.00 7.25
C TYR A 103 -10.79 18.47 7.08
N ASP A 104 -11.64 19.24 6.42
CA ASP A 104 -11.47 20.67 6.28
C ASP A 104 -11.58 21.38 7.65
N LYS A 105 -10.68 22.33 7.93
CA LYS A 105 -10.71 23.11 9.17
C LYS A 105 -11.92 24.04 9.27
N LYS A 106 -12.46 24.51 8.14
CA LYS A 106 -13.56 25.47 8.14
C LYS A 106 -14.91 24.77 8.22
N THR A 107 -15.09 23.74 7.41
CA THR A 107 -16.39 23.05 7.31
C THR A 107 -16.46 21.76 8.12
N GLY A 108 -15.33 21.12 8.41
CA GLY A 108 -15.27 19.81 9.06
C GLY A 108 -15.59 18.63 8.15
N TYR A 109 -15.98 18.86 6.89
CA TYR A 109 -16.26 17.77 5.95
C TYR A 109 -14.99 17.06 5.52
N ARG A 110 -15.14 15.79 5.15
CA ARG A 110 -14.02 14.99 4.65
C ARG A 110 -13.59 15.47 3.26
N LEU A 111 -12.30 15.73 3.11
CA LEU A 111 -11.70 16.11 1.83
C LEU A 111 -11.60 14.89 0.91
N GLY A 112 -12.02 15.05 -0.34
CA GLY A 112 -11.94 14.02 -1.39
C GLY A 112 -12.97 12.89 -1.28
N ALA A 113 -13.98 13.03 -0.42
CA ALA A 113 -15.09 12.10 -0.33
C ALA A 113 -16.40 12.87 -0.13
N SER A 114 -17.36 12.66 -1.04
CA SER A 114 -18.74 13.12 -0.82
C SER A 114 -19.45 12.09 0.04
N GLY A 115 -19.80 12.45 1.28
CA GLY A 115 -20.49 11.53 2.18
C GLY A 115 -20.84 12.17 3.51
N SER A 116 -21.61 11.42 4.32
CA SER A 116 -22.08 11.85 5.65
C SER A 116 -20.97 11.96 6.71
N THR A 117 -19.71 11.67 6.35
CA THR A 117 -18.60 11.68 7.31
C THR A 117 -18.08 13.09 7.53
N ARG A 118 -18.20 13.58 8.77
CA ARG A 118 -17.80 14.94 9.17
C ARG A 118 -17.15 14.94 10.55
N LEU A 119 -16.13 15.78 10.70
CA LEU A 119 -15.52 16.13 11.98
C LEU A 119 -16.33 17.25 12.66
N LEU A 120 -16.68 17.06 13.92
CA LEU A 120 -17.28 18.10 14.75
C LEU A 120 -16.21 19.05 15.24
N LEU A 121 -16.17 20.25 14.67
CA LEU A 121 -15.12 21.25 14.94
C LEU A 121 -15.12 21.70 16.41
N ASP A 122 -16.28 21.83 17.05
CA ASP A 122 -16.41 22.23 18.45
C ASP A 122 -15.80 21.22 19.44
N THR A 123 -15.63 19.98 19.01
CA THR A 123 -15.05 18.91 19.83
C THR A 123 -13.53 18.84 19.74
N VAL A 124 -12.91 19.64 18.87
CA VAL A 124 -11.46 19.61 18.63
C VAL A 124 -10.72 20.24 19.81
N LYS A 125 -9.93 19.43 20.53
CA LYS A 125 -9.18 19.85 21.72
C LYS A 125 -7.71 19.45 21.62
N PRO A 126 -6.75 20.27 22.08
CA PRO A 126 -5.34 19.93 22.04
C PRO A 126 -5.03 18.74 22.98
N ILE A 127 -4.16 17.83 22.53
CA ILE A 127 -3.65 16.73 23.34
C ILE A 127 -2.58 17.31 24.26
N ARG A 128 -2.85 17.34 25.56
CA ARG A 128 -1.88 17.75 26.57
C ARG A 128 -0.73 16.75 26.57
N LYS A 129 0.42 17.13 26.01
CA LYS A 129 1.65 16.33 26.10
C LYS A 129 2.05 16.27 27.58
N LYS A 130 1.98 15.10 28.20
CA LYS A 130 2.67 14.88 29.48
C LYS A 130 4.16 15.00 29.18
N GLY A 131 4.76 16.14 29.53
CA GLY A 131 6.21 16.30 29.47
C GLY A 131 6.86 15.18 30.28
N LYS A 132 7.82 14.48 29.69
CA LYS A 132 8.72 13.62 30.45
C LYS A 132 9.48 14.55 31.41
N LYS A 133 9.25 14.38 32.71
CA LYS A 133 10.15 14.92 33.74
C LYS A 133 11.40 14.04 33.78
#